data_AF-A0A818ND26-F1
#
_entry.id   AF-A0A818ND26-F1
#
_cell.length_a   1.000
_cell.length_b   1.000
_cell.length_c   1.000
_cell.angle_alpha   90.00
_cell.angle_beta   90.00
_cell.angle_gamma   90.00
#
_symmetry.space_group_name_H-M   'P 1'
#
loop_
_entity.id
_entity.type
_entity.pdbx_description
1 polymer ?
#
loop_
_entity_poly.entity_id
_entity_poly.type
_entity_poly.pdbx_seq_one_letter_code
_entity_poly.pdbx_strand_id
1 'polypeptide(L)'
;MQSIDKLIIGTFIVFFTFAITTDYINSVAPVNEEIRNENTSKWLWPPQFVFKLYYWWCENVDPILLHNDAFIKYLNCLSPFLFAPFYLIAIYAIYHKHQWIRIPIILFSLILFFDLNYLFYQALFGKEKAKNIFLFTVGYGYYQLFPLILIYRFWPKKLKDDFSQTINDTVYEWFAAQRTKNIPISVSVLQEYARKVAEELDDQSGNFKA
;
A
#
# COMPACT_ATOMS: atom_id res chain seq x y z
N MET A 1 16.79 12.33 0.23
CA MET A 1 15.60 11.52 -0.13
C MET A 1 15.91 10.88 -1.49
N GLN A 2 15.73 9.57 -1.64
CA GLN A 2 16.08 8.87 -2.88
C GLN A 2 15.12 9.25 -4.02
N SER A 3 15.50 9.09 -5.28
CA SER A 3 14.61 9.38 -6.43
C SER A 3 13.31 8.57 -6.39
N ILE A 4 13.39 7.32 -5.95
CA ILE A 4 12.22 6.45 -5.76
C ILE A 4 11.27 6.95 -4.66
N ASP A 5 11.81 7.56 -3.59
CA ASP A 5 10.97 8.13 -2.51
C ASP A 5 10.17 9.34 -3.03
N LYS A 6 10.78 10.17 -3.88
CA LYS A 6 10.10 11.30 -4.55
C LYS A 6 8.96 10.81 -5.46
N LEU A 7 9.22 9.76 -6.24
CA LEU A 7 8.21 9.13 -7.09
C LEU A 7 7.03 8.63 -6.24
N ILE A 8 7.31 7.88 -5.17
CA ILE A 8 6.28 7.34 -4.27
C ILE A 8 5.44 8.45 -3.64
N ILE A 9 6.08 9.51 -3.14
CA ILE A 9 5.37 10.68 -2.57
C ILE A 9 4.49 11.33 -3.64
N GLY A 10 5.03 11.60 -4.83
CA GLY A 10 4.26 12.19 -5.94
C GLY A 10 3.04 11.34 -6.30
N THR A 11 3.22 10.02 -6.39
CA THR A 11 2.13 9.09 -6.64
C THR A 11 1.07 9.13 -5.54
N PHE A 12 1.46 9.13 -4.26
CA PHE A 12 0.50 9.24 -3.16
C PHE A 12 -0.28 10.55 -3.17
N ILE A 13 0.30 11.67 -3.60
CA ILE A 13 -0.42 12.95 -3.76
C ILE A 13 -1.47 12.84 -4.87
N VAL A 14 -1.12 12.23 -6.00
CA VAL A 14 -2.05 11.98 -7.10
C VAL A 14 -3.18 11.06 -6.64
N PHE A 15 -2.85 9.94 -5.99
CA PHE A 15 -3.84 8.98 -5.48
C PHE A 15 -4.75 9.60 -4.43
N PHE A 16 -4.20 10.42 -3.52
CA PHE A 16 -4.99 11.19 -2.56
C PHE A 16 -5.99 12.09 -3.27
N THR A 17 -5.58 12.77 -4.34
CA THR A 17 -6.46 13.63 -5.13
C THR A 17 -7.61 12.84 -5.75
N PHE A 18 -7.32 11.69 -6.39
CA PHE A 18 -8.36 10.81 -6.94
C PHE A 18 -9.29 10.26 -5.86
N ALA A 19 -8.74 9.83 -4.73
CA ALA A 19 -9.51 9.27 -3.62
C ALA A 19 -10.55 10.25 -3.07
N ILE A 20 -10.15 11.52 -2.85
CA ILE A 20 -11.06 12.54 -2.33
C ILE A 20 -11.96 13.15 -3.40
N THR A 21 -11.75 12.88 -4.69
CA THR A 21 -12.55 13.46 -5.78
C THR A 21 -13.39 12.38 -6.47
N THR A 22 -12.77 11.56 -7.31
CA THR A 22 -13.42 10.54 -8.12
C THR A 22 -14.02 9.41 -7.26
N ASP A 23 -13.20 8.75 -6.43
CA ASP A 23 -13.66 7.57 -5.68
C ASP A 23 -14.66 7.95 -4.58
N TYR A 24 -14.59 9.20 -4.11
CA TYR A 24 -15.56 9.79 -3.21
C TYR A 24 -16.98 9.74 -3.78
N ILE A 25 -17.16 9.89 -5.10
CA ILE A 25 -18.48 9.85 -5.76
C ILE A 25 -19.17 8.52 -5.46
N ASN A 26 -18.53 7.39 -5.78
CA ASN A 26 -19.05 6.05 -5.51
C ASN A 26 -19.26 5.81 -4.00
N SER A 27 -18.33 6.30 -3.18
CA SER A 27 -18.35 6.12 -1.73
C SER A 27 -19.58 6.74 -1.06
N VAL A 28 -20.02 7.92 -1.52
CA VAL A 28 -21.16 8.63 -0.93
C VAL A 28 -22.47 8.42 -1.69
N ALA A 29 -22.41 8.02 -2.96
CA ALA A 29 -23.61 7.71 -3.74
C ALA A 29 -24.44 6.59 -3.12
N PRO A 30 -25.78 6.64 -3.22
CA PRO A 30 -26.63 5.56 -2.75
C PRO A 30 -26.25 4.21 -3.37
N VAL A 31 -26.49 3.13 -2.63
CA VAL A 31 -26.18 1.76 -3.07
C VAL A 31 -27.24 1.32 -4.08
N ASN A 32 -26.81 0.66 -5.17
CA ASN A 32 -27.69 0.15 -6.23
C ASN A 32 -28.53 1.23 -6.94
N GLU A 33 -28.13 2.49 -6.86
CA GLU A 33 -28.69 3.58 -7.64
C GLU A 33 -27.67 4.05 -8.66
N GLU A 34 -28.10 4.20 -9.91
CA GLU A 34 -27.20 4.64 -10.97
C GLU A 34 -26.73 6.07 -10.74
N ILE A 35 -25.42 6.30 -10.80
CA ILE A 35 -24.81 7.61 -10.63
C ILE A 35 -24.86 8.35 -11.97
N ARG A 36 -25.82 9.25 -12.14
CA ARG A 36 -26.03 10.03 -13.37
C ARG A 36 -25.95 11.53 -13.09
N ASN A 37 -25.90 12.34 -14.14
CA ASN A 37 -25.91 13.79 -14.00
C ASN A 37 -27.20 14.30 -13.30
N GLU A 38 -28.34 13.66 -13.58
CA GLU A 38 -29.65 14.05 -13.06
C GLU A 38 -29.72 14.00 -11.52
N ASN A 39 -29.18 12.95 -10.90
CA ASN A 39 -29.25 12.74 -9.45
C ASN A 39 -28.07 13.31 -8.64
N THR A 40 -27.05 13.85 -9.31
CA THR A 40 -25.85 14.43 -8.68
C THR A 40 -25.61 15.90 -9.02
N SER A 41 -26.44 16.50 -9.89
CA SER A 41 -26.36 17.91 -10.29
C SER A 41 -26.35 18.91 -9.12
N LYS A 42 -26.94 18.53 -7.98
CA LYS A 42 -27.00 19.35 -6.75
C LYS A 42 -25.81 19.14 -5.81
N TRP A 43 -24.92 18.18 -6.09
CA TRP A 43 -23.82 17.87 -5.21
C TRP A 43 -22.73 18.95 -5.35
N LEU A 44 -22.25 19.42 -4.20
CA LEU A 44 -21.21 20.46 -4.14
C LEU A 44 -19.81 19.90 -4.35
N TRP A 45 -19.62 18.61 -4.08
CA TRP A 45 -18.32 17.95 -4.13
C TRP A 45 -18.41 16.57 -4.79
N PRO A 46 -17.45 16.19 -5.66
CA PRO A 46 -16.38 17.03 -6.21
C PRO A 46 -16.92 18.13 -7.14
N PRO A 47 -16.06 19.07 -7.61
CA PRO A 47 -16.49 20.08 -8.58
C PRO A 47 -17.13 19.45 -9.83
N GLN A 48 -18.14 20.12 -10.41
CA GLN A 48 -18.95 19.59 -11.51
C GLN A 48 -18.17 19.16 -12.77
N PHE A 49 -16.97 19.70 -13.01
CA PHE A 49 -16.13 19.21 -14.12
C PHE A 49 -15.58 17.80 -13.85
N VAL A 50 -15.34 17.43 -12.59
CA VAL A 50 -14.92 16.09 -12.18
C VAL A 50 -16.04 15.09 -12.44
N PHE A 51 -17.29 15.45 -12.11
CA PHE A 51 -18.45 14.62 -12.45
C PHE A 51 -18.56 14.35 -13.96
N LYS A 52 -18.35 15.37 -14.80
CA LYS A 52 -18.35 15.19 -16.27
C LYS A 52 -17.26 14.21 -16.74
N LEU A 53 -16.05 14.32 -16.19
CA LEU A 53 -14.96 13.39 -16.48
C LEU A 53 -15.28 11.98 -15.98
N TYR A 54 -15.87 11.88 -14.80
CA TYR A 54 -16.32 10.62 -14.21
C TYR A 54 -17.37 9.93 -15.07
N TYR A 55 -18.44 10.63 -15.50
CA TYR A 55 -19.43 10.04 -16.40
C TYR A 55 -18.81 9.60 -17.71
N TRP A 56 -17.95 10.43 -18.31
CA TRP A 56 -17.27 10.05 -19.53
C TRP A 56 -16.44 8.77 -19.34
N TRP A 57 -15.70 8.67 -18.24
CA TRP A 57 -14.92 7.48 -17.91
C TRP A 57 -15.83 6.25 -17.77
N CYS A 58 -16.91 6.35 -17.00
CA CYS A 58 -17.75 5.19 -16.77
C CYS A 58 -18.56 4.79 -18.01
N GLU A 59 -19.05 5.75 -18.79
CA GLU A 59 -19.80 5.49 -20.02
C GLU A 59 -18.94 4.90 -21.14
N ASN A 60 -17.64 5.20 -21.20
CA ASN A 60 -16.76 4.79 -22.30
C ASN A 60 -15.74 3.72 -21.92
N VAL A 61 -15.42 3.58 -20.63
CA VAL A 61 -14.35 2.71 -20.14
C VAL A 61 -14.88 1.74 -19.10
N ASP A 62 -15.36 2.23 -17.95
CA ASP A 62 -15.68 1.39 -16.78
C ASP A 62 -17.14 1.57 -16.27
N PRO A 63 -18.11 0.88 -16.90
CA PRO A 63 -19.53 1.09 -16.60
C PRO A 63 -19.95 0.59 -15.21
N ILE A 64 -19.18 -0.30 -14.58
CA ILE A 64 -19.53 -0.88 -13.28
C ILE A 64 -19.63 0.18 -12.18
N LEU A 65 -18.88 1.27 -12.32
CA LEU A 65 -18.90 2.39 -11.39
C LEU A 65 -20.23 3.16 -11.43
N LEU A 66 -20.98 3.15 -12.55
CA LEU A 66 -22.28 3.82 -12.64
C LEU A 66 -23.32 3.13 -11.77
N HIS A 67 -23.39 1.80 -11.76
CA HIS A 67 -24.44 1.09 -11.01
C HIS A 67 -24.18 1.06 -9.51
N ASN A 68 -22.91 1.20 -9.10
CA ASN A 68 -22.50 1.34 -7.71
C ASN A 68 -23.17 0.33 -6.78
N ASP A 69 -23.06 -0.96 -7.12
CA ASP A 69 -23.59 -2.02 -6.27
C ASP A 69 -22.93 -2.01 -4.88
N ALA A 70 -23.50 -2.78 -3.95
CA ALA A 70 -23.04 -2.79 -2.55
C ALA A 70 -21.54 -3.11 -2.41
N PHE A 71 -21.00 -4.01 -3.23
CA PHE A 71 -19.60 -4.40 -3.14
C PHE A 71 -18.69 -3.38 -3.81
N ILE A 72 -19.07 -2.85 -4.98
CA ILE A 72 -18.34 -1.76 -5.65
C ILE A 72 -18.29 -0.52 -4.78
N LYS A 73 -19.40 -0.15 -4.13
CA LYS A 73 -19.41 0.94 -3.15
C LYS A 73 -18.46 0.64 -1.99
N TYR A 74 -18.51 -0.57 -1.44
CA TYR A 74 -17.62 -0.97 -0.34
C TYR A 74 -16.14 -0.81 -0.70
N LEU A 75 -15.73 -1.29 -1.88
CA LEU A 75 -14.36 -1.14 -2.38
C LEU A 75 -14.00 0.34 -2.55
N ASN A 76 -14.86 1.12 -3.18
CA ASN A 76 -14.61 2.55 -3.38
C ASN A 76 -14.54 3.31 -2.05
N CYS A 77 -15.30 2.92 -1.02
CA CYS A 77 -15.20 3.50 0.32
C CYS A 77 -13.81 3.31 0.94
N LEU A 78 -13.07 2.26 0.60
CA LEU A 78 -11.70 2.10 1.08
C LEU A 78 -10.81 3.27 0.64
N SER A 79 -11.04 3.83 -0.54
CA SER A 79 -10.18 4.87 -1.08
C SER A 79 -10.20 6.18 -0.25
N PRO A 80 -11.32 6.90 -0.06
CA PRO A 80 -11.32 8.13 0.73
C PRO A 80 -11.21 7.89 2.24
N PHE A 81 -11.68 6.74 2.77
CA PHE A 81 -11.77 6.54 4.22
C PHE A 81 -10.61 5.75 4.82
N LEU A 82 -9.94 4.89 4.05
CA LEU A 82 -8.80 4.09 4.51
C LEU A 82 -7.50 4.50 3.81
N PHE A 83 -7.50 4.56 2.48
CA PHE A 83 -6.28 4.79 1.70
C PHE A 83 -5.84 6.25 1.74
N ALA A 84 -6.77 7.21 1.60
CA ALA A 84 -6.41 8.64 1.62
C ALA A 84 -5.73 9.09 2.93
N PRO A 85 -6.25 8.75 4.13
CA PRO A 85 -5.52 9.02 5.38
C PRO A 85 -4.16 8.33 5.41
N PHE A 86 -4.08 7.07 4.93
CA PHE A 86 -2.83 6.34 4.87
C PHE A 86 -1.80 7.01 3.94
N TYR A 87 -2.22 7.55 2.80
CA TYR A 87 -1.34 8.29 1.88
C TYR A 87 -0.67 9.47 2.58
N LEU A 88 -1.42 10.25 3.36
CA LEU A 88 -0.86 11.38 4.12
C LEU A 88 0.15 10.91 5.18
N ILE A 89 -0.19 9.86 5.92
CA ILE A 89 0.70 9.25 6.91
C ILE A 89 1.99 8.73 6.25
N ALA A 90 1.87 8.04 5.12
CA ALA A 90 2.98 7.50 4.37
C ALA A 90 3.87 8.60 3.80
N ILE A 91 3.29 9.67 3.22
CA ILE A 91 4.04 10.84 2.75
C ILE A 91 4.86 11.44 3.89
N TYR A 92 4.23 11.70 5.05
CA TYR A 92 4.92 12.22 6.23
C TYR A 92 6.08 11.30 6.65
N ALA A 93 5.81 10.01 6.81
CA ALA A 93 6.79 9.05 7.27
C ALA A 93 7.97 8.89 6.30
N ILE A 94 7.71 8.86 5.00
CA ILE A 94 8.76 8.76 3.96
C ILE A 94 9.58 10.04 3.90
N TYR A 95 8.93 11.21 3.96
CA TYR A 95 9.60 12.50 3.95
C TYR A 95 10.57 12.65 5.14
N HIS A 96 10.12 12.25 6.33
CA HIS A 96 10.92 12.25 7.56
C HIS A 96 11.79 10.99 7.76
N LYS A 97 11.82 10.07 6.80
CA LYS A 97 12.59 8.81 6.82
C LYS A 97 12.30 7.88 8.01
N HIS A 98 11.09 7.93 8.54
CA HIS A 98 10.66 7.06 9.62
C HIS A 98 10.59 5.60 9.16
N GLN A 99 11.32 4.70 9.83
CA GLN A 99 11.41 3.29 9.43
C GLN A 99 10.18 2.46 9.82
N TRP A 100 9.38 2.93 10.78
CA TRP A 100 8.19 2.21 11.24
C TRP A 100 7.12 2.05 10.15
N ILE A 101 7.10 2.92 9.12
CA ILE A 101 6.14 2.86 8.00
C ILE A 101 6.30 1.61 7.14
N ARG A 102 7.44 0.93 7.26
CA ARG A 102 7.81 -0.20 6.42
C ARG A 102 6.82 -1.37 6.46
N ILE A 103 6.35 -1.76 7.64
CA ILE A 103 5.38 -2.86 7.75
C ILE A 103 3.97 -2.39 7.32
N PRO A 104 3.45 -1.25 7.81
CA PRO A 104 2.16 -0.73 7.34
C PRO A 104 2.07 -0.55 5.82
N ILE A 105 3.11 -0.04 5.17
CA ILE A 105 3.09 0.19 3.72
C ILE A 105 3.10 -1.10 2.90
N ILE A 106 3.73 -2.17 3.40
CA ILE A 106 3.67 -3.49 2.75
C ILE A 106 2.26 -4.06 2.87
N LEU A 107 1.64 -4.00 4.06
CA LEU A 107 0.26 -4.45 4.26
C LEU A 107 -0.72 -3.67 3.39
N PHE A 108 -0.58 -2.34 3.37
CA PHE A 108 -1.33 -1.46 2.48
C PHE A 108 -1.17 -1.87 1.01
N SER A 109 0.06 -2.15 0.58
CA SER A 109 0.35 -2.56 -0.81
C SER A 109 -0.39 -3.84 -1.19
N LEU A 110 -0.45 -4.82 -0.28
CA LEU A 110 -1.18 -6.06 -0.51
C LEU A 110 -2.68 -5.80 -0.66
N ILE A 111 -3.27 -4.98 0.22
CA ILE A 111 -4.70 -4.63 0.14
C ILE A 111 -5.01 -3.94 -1.19
N LEU A 112 -4.23 -2.93 -1.56
CA LEU A 112 -4.40 -2.21 -2.83
C LEU A 112 -4.25 -3.15 -4.05
N PHE A 113 -3.30 -4.09 -3.99
CA PHE A 113 -3.11 -5.07 -5.05
C PHE A 113 -4.32 -6.00 -5.21
N PHE A 114 -4.89 -6.51 -4.10
CA PHE A 114 -6.06 -7.38 -4.15
C PHE A 114 -7.32 -6.65 -4.64
N ASP A 115 -7.54 -5.43 -4.16
CA ASP A 115 -8.66 -4.57 -4.56
C ASP A 115 -8.69 -4.34 -6.08
N LEU A 116 -7.56 -3.93 -6.65
CA LEU A 116 -7.43 -3.70 -8.10
C LEU A 116 -7.57 -4.99 -8.92
N ASN A 117 -7.10 -6.14 -8.43
CA ASN A 117 -7.32 -7.42 -9.13
C ASN A 117 -8.80 -7.75 -9.26
N TYR A 118 -9.62 -7.41 -8.25
CA TYR A 118 -11.07 -7.61 -8.34
C TYR A 118 -11.67 -6.74 -9.46
N LEU A 119 -11.27 -5.46 -9.57
CA LEU A 119 -11.73 -4.58 -10.64
C LEU A 119 -11.29 -5.10 -12.03
N PHE A 120 -10.05 -5.57 -12.17
CA PHE A 120 -9.60 -6.19 -13.42
C PHE A 120 -10.38 -7.47 -13.77
N TYR A 121 -10.71 -8.30 -12.77
CA TYR A 121 -11.55 -9.46 -12.98
C TYR A 121 -12.94 -9.07 -13.49
N GLN A 122 -13.58 -8.07 -12.86
CA GLN A 122 -14.89 -7.57 -13.29
C GLN A 122 -14.83 -6.94 -14.69
N ALA A 123 -13.78 -6.18 -14.99
CA ALA A 123 -13.59 -5.57 -16.29
C ALA A 123 -13.49 -6.59 -17.44
N LEU A 124 -12.91 -7.78 -17.18
CA LEU A 124 -12.71 -8.82 -18.20
C LEU A 124 -13.88 -9.84 -18.25
N PHE A 125 -14.38 -10.25 -17.08
CA PHE A 125 -15.27 -11.39 -16.93
C PHE A 125 -16.60 -11.07 -16.25
N GLY A 126 -16.72 -9.89 -15.64
CA GLY A 126 -17.90 -9.46 -14.93
C GLY A 126 -19.12 -9.30 -15.84
N LYS A 127 -20.28 -9.07 -15.19
CA LYS A 127 -21.54 -8.78 -15.90
C LYS A 127 -21.44 -7.49 -16.71
N GLU A 128 -20.68 -6.53 -16.20
CA GLU A 128 -20.46 -5.22 -16.81
C GLU A 128 -19.00 -5.00 -17.09
N LYS A 129 -18.58 -5.60 -18.21
CA LYS A 129 -17.21 -5.56 -18.66
C LYS A 129 -16.80 -4.14 -19.04
N ALA A 130 -15.49 -3.88 -18.96
CA ALA A 130 -14.93 -2.66 -19.49
C ALA A 130 -15.23 -2.55 -20.98
N LYS A 131 -15.76 -1.41 -21.40
CA LYS A 131 -16.08 -1.13 -22.81
C LYS A 131 -14.81 -0.93 -23.65
N ASN A 132 -13.75 -0.44 -23.00
CA ASN A 132 -12.44 -0.28 -23.59
C ASN A 132 -11.35 -0.79 -22.63
N ILE A 133 -10.96 -2.06 -22.79
CA ILE A 133 -9.98 -2.71 -21.91
C ILE A 133 -8.59 -2.05 -21.97
N PHE A 134 -8.22 -1.47 -23.12
CA PHE A 134 -6.93 -0.79 -23.26
C PHE A 134 -6.89 0.46 -22.39
N LEU A 135 -7.89 1.35 -22.52
CA LEU A 135 -7.99 2.55 -21.68
C LEU A 135 -8.15 2.20 -20.20
N PHE A 136 -8.95 1.17 -19.89
CA PHE A 136 -9.08 0.65 -18.53
C PHE A 136 -7.72 0.25 -17.96
N THR A 137 -6.93 -0.52 -18.72
CA THR A 137 -5.59 -0.97 -18.29
C THR A 137 -4.62 0.19 -18.15
N VAL A 138 -4.70 1.22 -18.98
CA VAL A 138 -3.87 2.43 -18.82
C VAL A 138 -4.26 3.21 -17.56
N GLY A 139 -5.56 3.33 -17.27
CA GLY A 139 -6.05 4.03 -16.08
C GLY A 139 -5.71 3.31 -14.77
N TYR A 140 -5.98 2.01 -14.71
CA TYR A 140 -5.83 1.21 -13.49
C TYR A 140 -4.51 0.43 -13.40
N GLY A 141 -3.82 0.18 -14.52
CA GLY A 141 -2.63 -0.68 -14.54
C GLY A 141 -1.47 -0.11 -13.74
N TYR A 142 -1.35 1.23 -13.66
CA TYR A 142 -0.34 1.82 -12.78
C TYR A 142 -0.59 1.52 -11.30
N TYR A 143 -1.86 1.48 -10.87
CA TYR A 143 -2.25 1.07 -9.51
C TYR A 143 -1.94 -0.40 -9.23
N GLN A 144 -1.85 -1.25 -10.26
CA GLN A 144 -1.41 -2.64 -10.13
C GLN A 144 0.11 -2.76 -9.90
N LEU A 145 0.89 -1.91 -10.59
CA LEU A 145 2.36 -1.91 -10.50
C LEU A 145 2.85 -1.20 -9.25
N PHE A 146 2.14 -0.18 -8.77
CA PHE A 146 2.57 0.63 -7.64
C PHE A 146 2.77 -0.15 -6.32
N PRO A 147 1.88 -1.08 -5.92
CA PRO A 147 2.15 -2.02 -4.83
C PRO A 147 3.48 -2.75 -4.93
N LEU A 148 3.87 -3.18 -6.14
CA LEU A 148 5.14 -3.88 -6.36
C LEU A 148 6.33 -2.94 -6.16
N ILE A 149 6.20 -1.68 -6.58
CA ILE A 149 7.20 -0.63 -6.34
C ILE A 149 7.37 -0.37 -4.83
N LEU A 150 6.26 -0.27 -4.09
CA LEU A 150 6.27 -0.09 -2.64
C LEU A 150 6.91 -1.29 -1.94
N ILE A 151 6.48 -2.50 -2.27
CA ILE A 151 7.06 -3.73 -1.74
C ILE A 151 8.55 -3.75 -2.03
N TYR A 152 9.00 -3.57 -3.27
CA TYR A 152 10.43 -3.53 -3.61
C TYR A 152 11.21 -2.51 -2.79
N ARG A 153 10.66 -1.30 -2.61
CA ARG A 153 11.32 -0.21 -1.87
C ARG A 153 11.45 -0.50 -0.37
N PHE A 154 10.43 -1.13 0.21
CA PHE A 154 10.31 -1.36 1.65
C PHE A 154 10.59 -2.81 2.07
N TRP A 155 10.88 -3.70 1.12
CA TRP A 155 11.20 -5.09 1.39
C TRP A 155 12.41 -5.18 2.33
N PRO A 156 12.42 -6.11 3.30
CA PRO A 156 13.64 -6.46 3.99
C PRO A 156 14.73 -6.76 2.97
N LYS A 157 15.73 -5.88 2.90
CA LYS A 157 17.01 -6.34 2.40
C LYS A 157 17.48 -7.36 3.43
N LYS A 158 17.68 -8.61 3.00
CA LYS A 158 18.44 -9.60 3.76
C LYS A 158 19.68 -8.88 4.31
N LEU A 159 20.03 -9.13 5.56
CA LEU A 159 21.34 -8.74 6.08
C LEU A 159 22.35 -9.22 5.05
N LYS A 160 23.06 -8.25 4.46
CA LYS A 160 23.68 -8.42 3.15
C LYS A 160 25.04 -9.08 3.23
N ASP A 161 25.54 -9.34 4.43
CA ASP A 161 26.74 -10.12 4.67
C ASP A 161 26.37 -11.43 5.38
N ASP A 162 27.04 -12.51 4.98
CA ASP A 162 26.96 -13.80 5.67
C ASP A 162 27.23 -13.63 7.17
N PHE A 163 28.08 -12.66 7.52
CA PHE A 163 28.47 -12.30 8.88
C PHE A 163 27.29 -11.98 9.81
N SER A 164 26.43 -11.03 9.44
CA SER A 164 25.28 -10.63 10.25
C SER A 164 24.21 -11.73 10.30
N GLN A 165 24.13 -12.55 9.25
CA GLN A 165 23.27 -13.73 9.26
C GLN A 165 23.81 -14.77 10.26
N THR A 166 25.12 -15.02 10.27
CA THR A 166 25.79 -15.89 11.25
C THR A 166 25.60 -15.39 12.69
N ILE A 167 25.69 -14.08 12.93
CA ILE A 167 25.42 -13.51 14.26
C ILE A 167 23.97 -13.80 14.67
N ASN A 168 23.00 -13.49 13.82
CA ASN A 168 21.60 -13.70 14.13
C ASN A 168 21.27 -15.18 14.41
N ASP A 169 21.78 -16.09 13.58
CA ASP A 169 21.53 -17.52 13.74
C ASP A 169 22.17 -18.03 15.05
N THR A 170 23.41 -17.63 15.34
CA THR A 170 24.11 -17.96 16.60
C THR A 170 23.38 -17.42 17.83
N VAL A 171 22.97 -16.15 17.80
CA VAL A 171 22.23 -15.51 18.90
C VAL A 171 20.87 -16.17 19.10
N TYR A 172 20.18 -16.52 18.02
CA TYR A 172 18.90 -17.20 18.09
C TYR A 172 19.02 -18.62 18.66
N GLU A 173 20.00 -19.40 18.22
CA GLU A 173 20.26 -20.75 18.75
C GLU A 173 20.58 -20.72 20.23
N TRP A 174 21.42 -19.78 20.67
CA TRP A 174 21.71 -19.58 22.07
C TRP A 174 20.47 -19.19 22.87
N PHE A 175 19.69 -18.21 22.38
CA PHE A 175 18.45 -17.78 23.03
C PHE A 175 17.47 -18.94 23.18
N ALA A 176 17.27 -19.72 22.12
CA ALA A 176 16.42 -20.90 22.14
C ALA A 176 16.89 -21.92 23.20
N ALA A 177 18.20 -22.18 23.29
CA ALA A 177 18.77 -23.05 24.30
C ALA A 177 18.55 -22.56 25.74
N GLN A 178 18.63 -21.23 25.97
CA GLN A 178 18.32 -20.65 27.30
C GLN A 178 16.82 -20.77 27.63
N ARG A 179 15.94 -20.60 26.63
CA ARG A 179 14.49 -20.76 26.80
C ARG A 179 14.10 -22.20 27.13
N THR A 180 14.75 -23.19 26.53
CA THR A 180 14.55 -24.62 26.89
C THR A 180 14.92 -24.89 28.36
N LYS A 181 15.86 -24.11 28.92
CA LYS A 181 16.26 -24.19 30.33
C LYS A 181 15.39 -23.34 31.27
N ASN A 182 14.31 -22.74 30.77
CA ASN A 182 13.45 -21.80 31.50
C ASN A 182 14.21 -20.58 32.09
N ILE A 183 15.33 -20.19 31.48
CA ILE A 183 16.07 -19.01 31.91
C ILE A 183 15.41 -17.76 31.28
N PRO A 184 14.99 -16.77 32.07
CA PRO A 184 14.49 -15.50 31.55
C PRO A 184 15.66 -14.69 30.99
N ILE A 185 15.55 -14.27 29.73
CA ILE A 185 16.55 -13.45 29.04
C ILE A 185 15.93 -12.08 28.77
N SER A 186 16.55 -11.02 29.27
CA SER A 186 16.17 -9.64 28.93
C SER A 186 16.72 -9.24 27.57
N VAL A 187 16.14 -8.20 26.98
CA VAL A 187 16.63 -7.62 25.72
C VAL A 187 18.08 -7.15 25.86
N SER A 188 18.45 -6.56 27.01
CA SER A 188 19.82 -6.11 27.27
C SER A 188 20.84 -7.25 27.28
N VAL A 189 20.47 -8.42 27.81
CA VAL A 189 21.34 -9.61 27.81
C VAL A 189 21.49 -10.17 26.39
N LEU A 190 20.41 -10.15 25.60
CA LEU A 190 20.45 -10.58 24.20
C LEU A 190 21.36 -9.68 23.36
N GLN A 191 21.29 -8.36 23.56
CA GLN A 191 22.15 -7.38 22.88
C GLN A 191 23.63 -7.55 23.25
N GLU A 192 23.93 -7.76 24.54
CA GLU A 192 25.31 -8.00 24.98
C GLU A 192 25.87 -9.31 24.42
N TYR A 193 25.05 -10.36 24.34
CA TYR A 193 25.44 -11.62 23.72
C TYR A 193 25.68 -11.46 22.21
N ALA A 194 24.81 -10.75 21.50
CA ALA A 194 25.01 -10.44 20.09
C ALA A 194 26.31 -9.67 19.84
N ARG A 195 26.67 -8.75 20.73
CA ARG A 195 27.96 -8.03 20.65
C ARG A 195 29.15 -8.96 20.84
N LYS A 196 29.10 -9.89 21.81
CA LYS A 196 30.16 -10.90 22.01
C LYS A 196 30.33 -11.81 20.80
N VAL A 197 29.23 -12.30 20.22
CA VAL A 197 29.28 -13.13 19.02
C VAL A 197 29.88 -12.34 17.84
N ALA A 198 29.57 -11.06 17.71
CA ALA A 198 30.17 -10.20 16.69
C ALA A 198 31.69 -9.99 16.91
N GLU A 199 32.13 -9.84 18.16
CA GLU A 199 33.56 -9.76 18.52
C GLU A 199 34.30 -11.07 18.23
N GLU A 200 33.69 -12.23 18.51
CA GLU A 200 34.27 -13.56 18.28
C GLU A 200 34.41 -13.91 16.79
N LEU A 201 33.51 -13.40 15.94
CA LEU A 201 33.52 -13.64 14.50
C LEU A 201 34.47 -12.69 13.71
N ASP A 202 35.29 -11.90 14.41
CA ASP A 202 36.24 -10.92 13.85
C ASP A 202 35.56 -9.89 12.93
N ASP A 203 34.65 -9.06 13.48
CA ASP A 203 34.14 -7.87 12.79
C ASP A 203 35.28 -6.89 12.48
N GLN A 204 36.05 -7.15 11.42
CA GLN A 204 37.10 -6.25 10.94
C GLN A 204 36.54 -4.89 10.46
N SER A 205 35.21 -4.75 10.36
CA SER A 205 34.57 -3.53 9.89
C SER A 205 34.22 -2.54 11.01
N GLY A 206 34.20 -2.97 12.28
CA GLY A 206 33.87 -2.15 13.45
C GLY A 206 32.50 -1.46 13.38
N ASN A 207 31.59 -1.95 12.54
CA ASN A 207 30.32 -1.29 12.22
C ASN A 207 29.09 -2.01 12.79
N PHE A 208 29.25 -3.14 13.48
CA PHE A 208 28.12 -3.84 14.09
C PHE A 208 27.43 -2.97 15.17
N LYS A 209 26.12 -2.78 15.03
CA LYS A 209 25.26 -2.12 16.02
C LYS A 209 24.18 -3.09 16.48
N ALA A 210 24.28 -3.52 17.74
CA ALA A 210 23.29 -4.35 18.44
C ALA A 210 22.01 -3.59 18.82
#